data_AF-T0PUV3-F1
#
_entry.id   AF-T0PUV3-F1
#
_cell.length_a   1.000
_cell.length_b   1.000
_cell.length_c   1.000
_cell.angle_alpha   90.00
_cell.angle_beta   90.00
_cell.angle_gamma   90.00
#
_symmetry.space_group_name_H-M   'P 1'
#
loop_
_entity.id
_entity.type
_entity.pdbx_description
1 polymer ?
#
loop_
_entity_poly.entity_id
_entity_poly.type
_entity_poly.pdbx_seq_one_letter_code
_entity_poly.pdbx_strand_id
1 'polypeptide(L)'
;MVGFNTLLSLLSLALPLVSSHGIVSNPFAEFKADVMHTTYVAEIQAFLPGKFNGSPRDNAVNFNKAFKAQSKYKTLRAMLDPHGPDCGNTLTNVARKEIPSNGKMTFQNPDTGEGFIPSHTGPCEVWLDNKRVFQNDDCATNFPQKPAANLPVDYSSCGAKGCMLRFYWIALHSPRWQVYKNCVPLLGYGQKPAKKPTVPMWGQCGGRAYIGYTTCVSGTRCTRINDGYFQCRPNRLLRDE
;
A
#
# COMPACT_ATOMS: atom_id res chain seq x y z
N MET A 1 26.28 -34.73 52.55
CA MET A 1 24.99 -34.34 51.95
C MET A 1 25.27 -33.30 50.89
N VAL A 2 25.11 -33.66 49.61
CA VAL A 2 25.35 -32.78 48.46
C VAL A 2 24.06 -32.01 48.20
N GLY A 3 24.06 -30.70 48.41
CA GLY A 3 22.94 -29.82 48.08
C GLY A 3 22.97 -29.49 46.59
N PHE A 4 21.98 -29.99 45.83
CA PHE A 4 21.81 -29.64 44.42
C PHE A 4 21.12 -28.26 44.30
N ASN A 5 21.85 -27.32 43.70
CA ASN A 5 21.35 -26.01 43.26
C ASN A 5 20.27 -26.20 42.18
N THR A 6 19.10 -25.59 42.35
CA THR A 6 18.12 -25.42 41.28
C THR A 6 18.22 -24.00 40.73
N LEU A 7 18.98 -23.84 39.64
CA LEU A 7 18.92 -22.61 38.82
C LEU A 7 17.58 -22.63 38.05
N LEU A 8 16.66 -21.72 38.38
CA LEU A 8 15.54 -21.42 37.49
C LEU A 8 16.06 -20.55 36.34
N SER A 9 16.30 -21.17 35.19
CA SER A 9 16.50 -20.46 33.92
C SER A 9 15.16 -19.88 33.45
N LEU A 10 14.95 -18.58 33.67
CA LEU A 10 13.89 -17.80 33.01
C LEU A 10 14.22 -17.72 31.51
N LEU A 11 13.65 -18.64 30.72
CA LEU A 11 13.70 -18.55 29.27
C LEU A 11 12.76 -17.42 28.83
N SER A 12 13.30 -16.22 28.66
CA SER A 12 12.61 -15.08 28.08
C SER A 12 12.21 -15.43 26.64
N LEU A 13 10.95 -15.87 26.41
CA LEU A 13 10.40 -15.92 25.06
C LEU A 13 10.32 -14.48 24.55
N ALA A 14 11.33 -14.04 23.81
CA ALA A 14 11.23 -12.89 22.94
C ALA A 14 10.24 -13.28 21.83
N LEU A 15 8.96 -12.97 22.04
CA LEU A 15 7.96 -13.01 20.97
C LEU A 15 8.51 -12.11 19.86
N PRO A 16 8.70 -12.60 18.62
CA PRO A 16 9.00 -11.70 17.53
C PRO A 16 7.89 -10.66 17.50
N LEU A 17 8.26 -9.39 17.59
CA LEU A 17 7.36 -8.28 17.31
C LEU A 17 6.99 -8.41 15.84
N VAL A 18 5.97 -9.22 15.53
CA VAL A 18 5.43 -9.33 14.19
C VAL A 18 4.66 -8.03 13.96
N SER A 19 5.37 -7.02 13.45
CA SER A 19 4.72 -5.83 12.92
C SER A 19 3.87 -6.22 11.73
N SER A 20 2.56 -5.97 11.78
CA SER A 20 1.75 -6.03 10.58
C SER A 20 1.99 -4.81 9.69
N HIS A 21 3.10 -4.86 8.99
CA HIS A 21 3.52 -3.87 8.04
C HIS A 21 2.94 -4.17 6.66
N GLY A 22 2.45 -3.17 5.92
CA GLY A 22 2.01 -3.39 4.53
C GLY A 22 1.55 -2.11 3.83
N ILE A 23 1.45 -2.22 2.51
CA ILE A 23 1.08 -1.13 1.60
C ILE A 23 0.06 -1.60 0.57
N VAL A 24 -0.64 -0.66 -0.05
CA VAL A 24 -1.34 -0.90 -1.32
C VAL A 24 -0.28 -1.06 -2.42
N SER A 25 0.00 -2.32 -2.79
CA SER A 25 1.01 -2.67 -3.79
C SER A 25 0.48 -2.66 -5.22
N ASN A 26 -0.83 -2.83 -5.40
CA ASN A 26 -1.49 -2.72 -6.70
C ASN A 26 -2.92 -2.16 -6.56
N PRO A 27 -3.28 -1.02 -7.18
CA PRO A 27 -2.38 -0.13 -7.92
C PRO A 27 -1.34 0.48 -6.96
N PHE A 28 -0.07 0.56 -7.38
CA PHE A 28 1.03 0.87 -6.47
C PHE A 28 0.93 2.28 -5.86
N ALA A 29 0.86 2.34 -4.53
CA ALA A 29 1.02 3.58 -3.78
C ALA A 29 2.50 4.01 -3.78
N GLU A 30 2.77 5.27 -4.14
CA GLU A 30 4.11 5.84 -4.02
C GLU A 30 4.27 6.50 -2.64
N PHE A 31 5.47 6.44 -2.07
CA PHE A 31 5.74 6.88 -0.70
C PHE A 31 6.87 7.91 -0.65
N LYS A 32 6.90 8.69 0.43
CA LYS A 32 8.03 9.58 0.75
C LYS A 32 9.32 8.75 0.93
N ALA A 33 10.48 9.28 0.54
CA ALA A 33 11.74 8.53 0.51
C ALA A 33 12.26 8.10 1.90
N ASP A 34 12.04 8.93 2.94
CA ASP A 34 12.67 8.77 4.25
C ASP A 34 11.71 8.28 5.34
N VAL A 35 10.67 7.52 4.97
CA VAL A 35 9.69 6.97 5.92
C VAL A 35 9.55 5.47 5.75
N MET A 36 9.34 4.76 6.85
CA MET A 36 8.93 3.34 6.80
C MET A 36 7.54 3.25 6.18
N HIS A 37 7.46 2.94 4.88
CA HIS A 37 6.22 3.01 4.11
C HIS A 37 5.16 2.00 4.54
N THR A 38 5.56 0.91 5.17
CA THR A 38 4.71 -0.21 5.56
C THR A 38 4.10 -0.01 6.96
N THR A 39 4.52 1.01 7.70
CA THR A 39 4.08 1.22 9.09
C THR A 39 2.77 1.99 9.20
N TYR A 40 2.14 1.91 10.38
CA TYR A 40 0.95 2.68 10.70
C TYR A 40 1.27 4.18 10.76
N VAL A 41 0.27 5.01 10.51
CA VAL A 41 0.42 6.47 10.40
C VAL A 41 -0.07 7.22 11.63
N ALA A 42 -0.78 6.53 12.53
CA ALA A 42 -1.19 7.01 13.83
C ALA A 42 -1.51 5.85 14.78
N GLU A 43 -1.39 6.11 16.08
CA GLU A 43 -1.86 5.24 17.14
C GLU A 43 -2.99 5.96 17.90
N ILE A 44 -4.09 5.27 18.19
CA ILE A 44 -5.26 5.82 18.88
C ILE A 44 -5.55 4.97 20.12
N GLN A 45 -5.70 5.61 21.27
CA GLN A 45 -6.20 4.93 22.46
C GLN A 45 -7.68 4.56 22.28
N ALA A 46 -8.03 3.31 22.57
CA ALA A 46 -9.40 2.82 22.52
C ALA A 46 -10.34 3.73 23.33
N PHE A 47 -11.36 4.26 22.66
CA PHE A 47 -12.30 5.23 23.23
C PHE A 47 -13.77 4.81 23.12
N LEU A 48 -14.05 3.75 22.37
CA LEU A 48 -15.40 3.18 22.28
C LEU A 48 -15.71 2.34 23.53
N PRO A 49 -16.98 2.14 23.90
CA PRO A 49 -17.33 1.23 24.99
C PRO A 49 -17.00 -0.22 24.61
N GLY A 50 -16.30 -0.95 25.48
CA GLY A 50 -15.99 -2.36 25.26
C GLY A 50 -14.63 -2.77 25.84
N LYS A 51 -14.32 -4.07 25.73
CA LYS A 51 -13.04 -4.64 26.12
C LYS A 51 -12.13 -4.76 24.89
N PHE A 52 -10.94 -4.14 24.95
CA PHE A 52 -9.98 -4.10 23.82
C PHE A 52 -8.59 -4.64 24.18
N ASN A 53 -8.48 -5.38 25.28
CA ASN A 53 -7.26 -6.08 25.70
C ASN A 53 -7.41 -7.60 25.65
N GLY A 54 -8.34 -8.10 24.82
CA GLY A 54 -8.52 -9.53 24.55
C GLY A 54 -7.69 -9.99 23.35
N SER A 55 -8.08 -11.13 22.77
CA SER A 55 -7.48 -11.59 21.51
C SER A 55 -7.77 -10.56 20.39
N PRO A 56 -6.92 -10.48 19.34
CA PRO A 56 -7.18 -9.58 18.22
C PRO A 56 -8.61 -9.74 17.67
N ARG A 57 -9.06 -10.99 17.48
CA ARG A 57 -10.39 -11.28 16.93
C ARG A 57 -11.51 -10.78 17.85
N ASP A 58 -11.40 -11.00 19.16
CA ASP A 58 -12.39 -10.51 20.12
C ASP A 58 -12.43 -8.98 20.16
N ASN A 59 -11.26 -8.33 20.09
CA ASN A 59 -11.17 -6.87 20.03
C ASN A 59 -11.85 -6.32 18.76
N ALA A 60 -11.69 -6.98 17.62
CA ALA A 60 -12.37 -6.62 16.37
C ALA A 60 -13.90 -6.79 16.48
N VAL A 61 -14.38 -7.90 17.05
CA VAL A 61 -15.82 -8.10 17.32
C VAL A 61 -16.37 -7.02 18.25
N ASN A 62 -15.68 -6.71 19.34
CA ASN A 62 -16.08 -5.68 20.29
C ASN A 62 -16.08 -4.29 19.65
N PHE A 63 -15.07 -3.98 18.83
CA PHE A 63 -15.01 -2.74 18.08
C PHE A 63 -16.19 -2.61 17.14
N ASN A 64 -16.47 -3.63 16.32
CA ASN A 64 -17.56 -3.59 15.34
C ASN A 64 -18.92 -3.43 16.02
N LYS A 65 -19.14 -4.09 17.16
CA LYS A 65 -20.35 -3.91 17.98
C LYS A 65 -20.47 -2.48 18.48
N ALA A 66 -19.42 -1.94 19.09
CA ALA A 66 -19.43 -0.59 19.64
C ALA A 66 -19.53 0.49 18.56
N PHE A 67 -18.85 0.29 17.43
CA PHE A 67 -18.86 1.16 16.26
C PHE A 67 -20.25 1.23 15.60
N LYS A 68 -20.98 0.11 15.55
CA LYS A 68 -22.38 0.10 15.06
C LYS A 68 -23.36 0.78 16.04
N ALA A 69 -23.08 0.73 17.33
CA ALA A 69 -23.96 1.29 18.37
C ALA A 69 -23.78 2.81 18.60
N GLN A 70 -22.59 3.34 18.35
CA GLN A 70 -22.33 4.77 18.50
C GLN A 70 -22.96 5.61 17.37
N SER A 71 -23.21 6.90 17.63
CA SER A 71 -23.90 7.80 16.69
C SER A 71 -22.98 8.77 15.93
N LYS A 72 -21.76 9.00 16.42
CA LYS A 72 -20.78 10.01 15.97
C LYS A 72 -20.20 9.75 14.59
N TYR A 73 -19.75 8.54 14.31
CA TYR A 73 -19.07 8.17 13.07
C TYR A 73 -19.93 7.24 12.23
N LYS A 74 -20.13 7.54 10.95
CA LYS A 74 -20.91 6.67 10.05
C LYS A 74 -20.04 5.70 9.27
N THR A 75 -18.75 6.00 9.11
CA THR A 75 -17.80 5.21 8.34
C THR A 75 -16.46 5.15 9.04
N LEU A 76 -15.68 4.11 8.74
CA LEU A 76 -14.34 3.97 9.30
C LEU A 76 -13.47 5.15 8.88
N ARG A 77 -13.56 5.57 7.60
CA ARG A 77 -12.92 6.80 7.10
C ARG A 77 -13.21 8.01 7.99
N ALA A 78 -14.47 8.29 8.31
CA ALA A 78 -14.83 9.46 9.13
C ALA A 78 -14.24 9.39 10.54
N MET A 79 -14.09 8.19 11.10
CA MET A 79 -13.42 7.98 12.39
C MET A 79 -11.91 8.19 12.29
N LEU A 80 -11.29 7.74 11.20
CA LEU A 80 -9.84 7.71 11.04
C LEU A 80 -9.24 8.98 10.43
N ASP A 81 -10.00 9.75 9.65
CA ASP A 81 -9.52 10.96 8.96
C ASP A 81 -8.77 11.92 9.91
N PRO A 82 -9.25 12.22 11.15
CA PRO A 82 -8.53 13.11 12.07
C PRO A 82 -7.18 12.60 12.62
N HIS A 83 -6.82 11.33 12.38
CA HIS A 83 -5.66 10.69 12.99
C HIS A 83 -4.53 10.43 11.99
N GLY A 84 -3.42 11.14 12.15
CA GLY A 84 -2.29 11.10 11.20
C GLY A 84 -2.60 11.79 9.87
N PRO A 85 -1.64 11.84 8.93
CA PRO A 85 -1.84 12.53 7.66
C PRO A 85 -2.97 11.93 6.81
N ASP A 86 -3.68 12.77 6.04
CA ASP A 86 -4.84 12.38 5.21
C ASP A 86 -4.57 11.20 4.26
N CYS A 87 -3.36 11.13 3.71
CA CYS A 87 -2.90 10.07 2.82
C CYS A 87 -1.74 9.27 3.43
N GLY A 88 -1.61 9.31 4.76
CA GLY A 88 -0.50 8.68 5.45
C GLY A 88 0.85 9.16 4.90
N ASN A 89 1.69 8.19 4.56
CA ASN A 89 3.01 8.42 3.99
C ASN A 89 3.06 8.42 2.46
N THR A 90 1.90 8.30 1.81
CA THR A 90 1.84 8.25 0.34
C THR A 90 1.92 9.63 -0.31
N LEU A 91 2.46 9.67 -1.52
CA LEU A 91 2.52 10.83 -2.37
C LEU A 91 1.26 10.91 -3.25
N THR A 92 0.62 12.07 -3.29
CA THR A 92 -0.62 12.29 -4.06
C THR A 92 -0.39 13.05 -5.36
N ASN A 93 0.69 13.83 -5.45
CA ASN A 93 1.09 14.56 -6.64
C ASN A 93 2.16 13.80 -7.43
N VAL A 94 1.81 12.59 -7.86
CA VAL A 94 2.67 11.68 -8.64
C VAL A 94 1.92 11.20 -9.88
N ALA A 95 2.63 10.47 -10.76
CA ALA A 95 2.02 9.90 -11.95
C ALA A 95 0.86 8.96 -11.56
N ARG A 96 -0.31 9.21 -12.14
CA ARG A 96 -1.51 8.41 -11.93
C ARG A 96 -1.28 6.95 -12.35
N LYS A 97 -1.84 6.02 -11.58
CA LYS A 97 -1.74 4.57 -11.80
C LYS A 97 -2.89 4.04 -12.63
N GLU A 98 -2.63 2.99 -13.41
CA GLU A 98 -3.69 2.23 -14.06
C GLU A 98 -4.61 1.59 -13.03
N ILE A 99 -5.89 1.49 -13.38
CA ILE A 99 -6.83 0.67 -12.63
C ILE A 99 -6.54 -0.81 -12.92
N PRO A 100 -6.36 -1.67 -11.90
CA PRO A 100 -6.13 -3.10 -12.11
C PRO A 100 -7.27 -3.75 -12.90
N SER A 101 -6.92 -4.45 -13.98
CA SER A 101 -7.89 -5.08 -14.89
C SER A 101 -8.68 -6.22 -14.24
N ASN A 102 -8.18 -6.79 -13.14
CA ASN A 102 -8.83 -7.85 -12.39
C ASN A 102 -9.86 -7.32 -11.37
N GLY A 103 -10.07 -6.01 -11.28
CA GLY A 103 -11.02 -5.40 -10.34
C GLY A 103 -10.63 -5.56 -8.86
N LYS A 104 -9.35 -5.80 -8.56
CA LYS A 104 -8.86 -5.99 -7.18
C LYS A 104 -7.85 -4.92 -6.79
N MET A 105 -7.86 -4.55 -5.52
CA MET A 105 -6.76 -3.84 -4.87
C MET A 105 -5.94 -4.86 -4.07
N THR A 106 -4.62 -4.81 -4.19
CA THR A 106 -3.70 -5.70 -3.49
C THR A 106 -3.05 -4.96 -2.33
N PHE A 107 -3.11 -5.56 -1.14
CA PHE A 107 -2.39 -5.12 0.05
C PHE A 107 -1.30 -6.15 0.39
N GLN A 108 -0.07 -5.67 0.58
CA GLN A 108 1.09 -6.52 0.79
C GLN A 108 2.20 -5.81 1.57
N ASN A 109 2.91 -6.55 2.41
CA ASN A 109 4.26 -6.27 2.85
C ASN A 109 5.26 -6.74 1.78
N PRO A 110 5.92 -5.84 1.04
CA PRO A 110 6.87 -6.24 0.00
C PRO A 110 8.11 -6.95 0.57
N ASP A 111 8.49 -6.66 1.82
CA ASP A 111 9.71 -7.21 2.43
C ASP A 111 9.49 -8.63 2.96
N THR A 112 8.32 -8.90 3.55
CA THR A 112 8.00 -10.21 4.13
C THR A 112 7.16 -11.10 3.23
N GLY A 113 6.57 -10.55 2.16
CA GLY A 113 5.68 -11.29 1.27
C GLY A 113 4.37 -11.70 1.95
N GLU A 114 3.81 -10.82 2.79
CA GLU A 114 2.59 -11.09 3.55
C GLU A 114 1.47 -10.11 3.20
N GLY A 115 0.22 -10.56 3.23
CA GLY A 115 -0.95 -9.68 3.20
C GLY A 115 -1.27 -9.14 4.60
N PHE A 116 -2.55 -9.12 4.95
CA PHE A 116 -2.93 -8.94 6.35
C PHE A 116 -2.50 -10.15 7.19
N ILE A 117 -2.05 -9.92 8.42
CA ILE A 117 -1.67 -11.00 9.33
C ILE A 117 -2.73 -11.22 10.44
N PRO A 118 -2.95 -12.46 10.89
CA PRO A 118 -4.00 -12.77 11.88
C PRO A 118 -3.84 -12.07 13.23
N SER A 119 -2.63 -11.62 13.58
CA SER A 119 -2.40 -10.91 14.82
C SER A 119 -2.94 -9.47 14.79
N HIS A 120 -3.34 -8.93 13.64
CA HIS A 120 -3.77 -7.53 13.46
C HIS A 120 -5.19 -7.41 12.90
N THR A 121 -6.15 -8.17 13.42
CA THR A 121 -7.55 -8.08 12.97
C THR A 121 -8.16 -6.69 13.14
N GLY A 122 -9.11 -6.40 12.26
CA GLY A 122 -9.89 -5.17 12.30
C GLY A 122 -10.43 -4.75 10.94
N PRO A 123 -11.38 -3.78 10.94
CA PRO A 123 -12.10 -3.40 9.74
C PRO A 123 -11.24 -2.59 8.78
N CYS A 124 -11.55 -2.70 7.49
CA CYS A 124 -10.96 -1.87 6.46
C CYS A 124 -11.99 -1.35 5.45
N GLU A 125 -11.68 -0.24 4.80
CA GLU A 125 -12.48 0.40 3.76
C GLU A 125 -11.60 0.82 2.59
N VAL A 126 -12.16 0.75 1.37
CA VAL A 126 -11.58 1.38 0.17
C VAL A 126 -12.57 2.40 -0.36
N TRP A 127 -12.05 3.55 -0.73
CA TRP A 127 -12.79 4.67 -1.27
C TRP A 127 -12.20 5.13 -2.60
N LEU A 128 -13.07 5.55 -3.52
CA LEU A 128 -12.69 6.32 -4.70
C LEU A 128 -13.31 7.71 -4.54
N ASP A 129 -12.45 8.71 -4.41
CA ASP A 129 -12.82 10.07 -4.01
C ASP A 129 -13.72 10.08 -2.76
N ASN A 130 -15.02 10.28 -2.94
CA ASN A 130 -16.02 10.37 -1.88
C ASN A 130 -16.98 9.17 -1.85
N LYS A 131 -16.80 8.16 -2.71
CA LYS A 131 -17.63 6.94 -2.72
C LYS A 131 -16.89 5.80 -2.04
N ARG A 132 -17.51 5.17 -1.04
CA ARG A 132 -17.03 3.91 -0.48
C ARG A 132 -17.32 2.79 -1.48
N VAL A 133 -16.28 2.10 -1.91
CA VAL A 133 -16.36 1.05 -2.94
C VAL A 133 -16.06 -0.34 -2.39
N PHE A 134 -15.54 -0.41 -1.15
CA PHE A 134 -15.34 -1.65 -0.42
C PHE A 134 -15.41 -1.38 1.09
N GLN A 135 -15.95 -2.34 1.84
CA GLN A 135 -15.90 -2.37 3.30
C GLN A 135 -15.91 -3.82 3.77
N ASN A 136 -15.14 -4.10 4.84
CA ASN A 136 -15.23 -5.36 5.56
C ASN A 136 -14.93 -5.14 7.05
N ASP A 137 -15.59 -5.91 7.91
CA ASP A 137 -15.52 -5.79 9.37
C ASP A 137 -14.22 -6.37 9.96
N ASP A 138 -13.54 -7.27 9.24
CA ASP A 138 -12.25 -7.86 9.62
C ASP A 138 -11.46 -8.34 8.40
N CYS A 139 -10.60 -7.48 7.87
CA CYS A 139 -9.88 -7.77 6.63
C CYS A 139 -8.78 -8.83 6.81
N ALA A 140 -8.19 -8.92 8.00
CA ALA A 140 -7.15 -9.92 8.27
C ALA A 140 -7.71 -11.34 8.29
N THR A 141 -8.90 -11.53 8.83
CA THR A 141 -9.57 -12.85 8.83
C THR A 141 -10.14 -13.21 7.46
N ASN A 142 -10.76 -12.24 6.76
CA ASN A 142 -11.51 -12.53 5.53
C ASN A 142 -10.64 -12.52 4.26
N PHE A 143 -9.45 -11.93 4.31
CA PHE A 143 -8.50 -11.90 3.20
C PHE A 143 -7.09 -12.37 3.64
N PRO A 144 -6.96 -13.63 4.09
CA PRO A 144 -5.73 -14.14 4.70
C PRO A 144 -4.68 -14.60 3.65
N GLN A 145 -4.87 -14.26 2.37
CA GLN A 145 -4.05 -14.81 1.29
C GLN A 145 -2.59 -14.37 1.41
N LYS A 146 -1.68 -15.31 1.10
CA LYS A 146 -0.24 -15.05 0.90
C LYS A 146 0.11 -15.26 -0.58
N PRO A 147 1.04 -14.48 -1.15
CA PRO A 147 1.87 -13.46 -0.49
C PRO A 147 1.18 -12.11 -0.28
N ALA A 148 -0.08 -11.94 -0.71
CA ALA A 148 -0.79 -10.66 -0.62
C ALA A 148 -2.29 -10.85 -0.46
N ALA A 149 -2.94 -9.92 0.24
CA ALA A 149 -4.39 -9.84 0.35
C ALA A 149 -4.97 -9.13 -0.88
N ASN A 150 -6.07 -9.65 -1.42
CA ASN A 150 -6.70 -9.11 -2.62
C ASN A 150 -8.16 -8.73 -2.33
N LEU A 151 -8.43 -7.43 -2.24
CA LEU A 151 -9.75 -6.88 -1.96
C LEU A 151 -10.50 -6.58 -3.26
N PRO A 152 -11.75 -7.07 -3.45
CA PRO A 152 -12.55 -6.71 -4.61
C PRO A 152 -12.95 -5.23 -4.52
N VAL A 153 -12.70 -4.46 -5.57
CA VAL A 153 -12.97 -3.01 -5.60
C VAL A 153 -13.79 -2.67 -6.85
N ASP A 154 -14.93 -2.02 -6.64
CA ASP A 154 -15.73 -1.45 -7.73
C ASP A 154 -15.12 -0.11 -8.20
N TYR A 155 -14.38 -0.16 -9.29
CA TYR A 155 -13.74 1.01 -9.89
C TYR A 155 -14.66 1.85 -10.79
N SER A 156 -15.93 1.49 -10.96
CA SER A 156 -16.86 2.16 -11.88
C SER A 156 -17.08 3.64 -11.59
N SER A 157 -16.89 4.06 -10.33
CA SER A 157 -17.01 5.47 -9.93
C SER A 157 -15.79 6.33 -10.26
N CYS A 158 -14.68 5.73 -10.69
CA CYS A 158 -13.49 6.46 -11.11
C CYS A 158 -13.70 7.06 -12.51
N GLY A 159 -14.14 8.32 -12.56
CA GLY A 159 -14.49 9.00 -13.80
C GLY A 159 -13.32 9.19 -14.76
N ALA A 160 -13.61 9.68 -15.98
CA ALA A 160 -12.62 9.84 -17.06
C ALA A 160 -11.42 10.76 -16.74
N LYS A 161 -11.51 11.59 -15.68
CA LYS A 161 -10.40 12.44 -15.23
C LYS A 161 -9.46 11.72 -14.23
N GLY A 162 -9.75 10.48 -13.90
CA GLY A 162 -9.15 9.77 -12.78
C GLY A 162 -9.84 10.10 -11.47
N CYS A 163 -9.38 9.45 -10.41
CA CYS A 163 -9.87 9.60 -9.04
C CYS A 163 -8.73 9.33 -8.06
N MET A 164 -8.95 9.60 -6.77
CA MET A 164 -8.06 9.19 -5.70
C MET A 164 -8.59 7.93 -5.04
N LEU A 165 -7.84 6.83 -5.14
CA LEU A 165 -8.08 5.67 -4.27
C LEU A 165 -7.55 5.98 -2.89
N ARG A 166 -8.35 5.67 -1.85
CA ARG A 166 -7.97 5.77 -0.44
C ARG A 166 -8.28 4.47 0.26
N PHE A 167 -7.25 3.89 0.86
CA PHE A 167 -7.36 2.70 1.69
C PHE A 167 -7.23 3.07 3.16
N TYR A 168 -8.13 2.54 3.98
CA TYR A 168 -8.15 2.69 5.42
C TYR A 168 -8.21 1.32 6.07
N TRP A 169 -7.38 1.08 7.06
CA TRP A 169 -7.44 -0.10 7.91
C TRP A 169 -7.06 0.27 9.34
N ILE A 170 -7.74 -0.34 10.31
CA ILE A 170 -7.38 -0.20 11.73
C ILE A 170 -7.08 -1.59 12.30
N ALA A 171 -5.90 -1.75 12.89
CA ALA A 171 -5.53 -2.97 13.60
C ALA A 171 -5.85 -2.82 15.09
N LEU A 172 -6.58 -3.79 15.63
CA LEU A 172 -7.19 -3.74 16.96
C LEU A 172 -6.58 -4.76 17.94
N HIS A 173 -5.32 -5.15 17.71
CA HIS A 173 -4.64 -6.21 18.46
C HIS A 173 -4.33 -5.84 19.93
N SER A 174 -4.43 -4.56 20.28
CA SER A 174 -4.27 -4.05 21.65
C SER A 174 -5.22 -2.86 21.90
N PRO A 175 -5.31 -2.33 23.14
CA PRO A 175 -6.05 -1.10 23.43
C PRO A 175 -5.50 0.14 22.73
N ARG A 176 -4.27 0.07 22.20
CA ARG A 176 -3.70 1.09 21.33
C ARG A 176 -3.86 0.64 19.88
N TRP A 177 -4.85 1.21 19.22
CA TRP A 177 -5.21 0.87 17.86
C TRP A 177 -4.29 1.54 16.86
N GLN A 178 -3.85 0.79 15.85
CA GLN A 178 -2.96 1.30 14.81
C GLN A 178 -3.73 1.61 13.54
N VAL A 179 -3.50 2.79 12.98
CA VAL A 179 -4.20 3.31 11.81
C VAL A 179 -3.31 3.22 10.58
N TYR A 180 -3.81 2.58 9.53
CA TYR A 180 -3.14 2.46 8.24
C TYR A 180 -3.93 3.24 7.19
N LYS A 181 -3.24 4.12 6.46
CA LYS A 181 -3.81 4.93 5.38
C LYS A 181 -2.86 4.94 4.19
N ASN A 182 -3.37 4.63 3.00
CA ASN A 182 -2.65 4.80 1.75
C ASN A 182 -3.55 5.49 0.72
N CYS A 183 -2.96 6.34 -0.11
CA CYS A 183 -3.62 6.94 -1.27
C CYS A 183 -2.91 6.54 -2.56
N VAL A 184 -3.69 6.42 -3.63
CA VAL A 184 -3.16 6.18 -4.98
C VAL A 184 -3.93 7.06 -5.97
N PRO A 185 -3.28 8.04 -6.63
CA PRO A 185 -3.92 8.76 -7.71
C PRO A 185 -4.09 7.80 -8.91
N LEU A 186 -5.32 7.60 -9.37
CA LEU A 186 -5.65 6.69 -10.46
C LEU A 186 -5.97 7.45 -11.75
N LEU A 187 -5.67 6.81 -12.87
CA LEU A 187 -6.21 7.18 -14.17
C LEU A 187 -7.71 6.87 -14.22
N GLY A 188 -8.42 7.46 -15.18
CA GLY A 188 -9.83 7.15 -15.38
C GLY A 188 -10.04 5.71 -15.81
N TYR A 189 -11.25 5.19 -15.59
CA TYR A 189 -11.58 3.82 -15.95
C TYR A 189 -11.27 3.51 -17.42
N GLY A 190 -10.53 2.42 -17.67
CA GLY A 190 -10.09 1.99 -18.99
C GLY A 190 -8.93 2.80 -19.61
N GLN A 191 -8.42 3.82 -18.93
CA GLN A 191 -7.29 4.60 -19.41
C GLN A 191 -5.95 3.94 -19.10
N LYS A 192 -4.98 4.18 -19.99
CA LYS A 192 -3.58 3.80 -19.84
C LYS A 192 -2.72 5.06 -19.62
N PRO A 193 -1.54 4.97 -18.98
CA PRO A 193 -0.62 6.06 -18.86
C PRO A 193 -0.28 6.54 -20.26
N ALA A 194 -0.17 7.85 -20.41
CA ALA A 194 0.46 8.39 -21.60
C ALA A 194 1.84 7.73 -21.75
N LYS A 195 2.13 7.14 -22.91
CA LYS A 195 3.48 6.68 -23.20
C LYS A 195 4.42 7.86 -22.95
N LYS A 196 5.45 7.66 -22.13
CA LYS A 196 6.53 8.65 -22.04
C LYS A 196 7.01 8.91 -23.47
N PRO A 197 7.19 10.18 -23.88
CA PRO A 197 7.65 10.47 -25.23
C PRO A 197 8.97 9.75 -25.48
N THR A 198 9.01 9.02 -26.59
CA THR A 198 10.20 8.28 -26.99
C THR A 198 10.96 9.07 -28.04
N VAL A 199 12.28 9.04 -27.95
CA VAL A 199 13.15 9.63 -28.97
C VAL A 199 13.10 8.75 -30.23
N PRO A 200 12.82 9.32 -31.42
CA PRO A 200 12.80 8.56 -32.67
C PRO A 200 14.19 7.96 -32.95
N MET A 201 14.24 6.95 -33.83
CA MET A 201 15.52 6.44 -34.31
C MET A 201 16.35 7.61 -34.87
N TRP A 202 17.63 7.64 -34.52
CA TRP A 202 18.59 8.72 -34.79
C TRP A 202 18.43 10.02 -34.00
N GLY A 203 17.42 10.15 -33.14
CA GLY A 203 17.31 11.28 -32.24
C GLY A 203 18.32 11.22 -31.07
N GLN A 204 18.65 12.38 -30.51
CA GLN A 204 19.47 12.47 -29.29
C GLN A 204 18.69 11.94 -28.09
N CYS A 205 19.31 11.10 -27.28
CA CYS A 205 18.70 10.45 -26.12
C CYS A 205 19.54 10.57 -24.85
N GLY A 206 20.60 11.38 -24.88
CA GLY A 206 21.52 11.57 -23.77
C GLY A 206 22.75 12.38 -24.17
N GLY A 207 23.65 12.54 -23.22
CA GLY A 207 24.83 13.38 -23.34
C GLY A 207 24.92 14.41 -22.21
N ARG A 208 26.12 14.93 -21.99
CA ARG A 208 26.38 15.97 -21.00
C ARG A 208 25.50 17.19 -21.31
N ALA A 209 24.74 17.63 -20.31
CA ALA A 209 23.77 18.73 -20.37
C ALA A 209 22.53 18.51 -21.27
N TYR A 210 22.23 17.27 -21.69
CA TYR A 210 20.98 16.96 -22.39
C TYR A 210 19.79 16.92 -21.41
N ILE A 211 18.73 17.69 -21.69
CA ILE A 211 17.52 17.85 -20.84
C ILE A 211 16.26 17.24 -21.50
N GLY A 212 16.42 16.45 -22.57
CA GLY A 212 15.30 15.83 -23.28
C GLY A 212 14.97 14.41 -22.84
N TYR A 213 14.09 13.75 -23.59
CA TYR A 213 13.71 12.35 -23.34
C TYR A 213 14.90 11.41 -23.57
N THR A 214 15.05 10.40 -22.71
CA THR A 214 16.18 9.45 -22.76
C THR A 214 15.78 8.05 -23.21
N THR A 215 14.48 7.76 -23.27
CA THR A 215 13.95 6.48 -23.74
C THR A 215 13.78 6.51 -25.25
N CYS A 216 14.42 5.58 -25.96
CA CYS A 216 14.29 5.44 -27.41
C CYS A 216 13.01 4.71 -27.82
N VAL A 217 12.57 4.91 -29.07
CA VAL A 217 11.51 4.11 -29.69
C VAL A 217 11.85 2.61 -29.66
N SER A 218 10.82 1.76 -29.63
CA SER A 218 11.00 0.30 -29.65
C SER A 218 11.89 -0.15 -30.82
N GLY A 219 12.70 -1.18 -30.60
CA GLY A 219 13.67 -1.69 -31.59
C GLY A 219 15.00 -0.92 -31.65
N THR A 220 15.17 0.13 -30.84
CA THR A 220 16.41 0.91 -30.75
C THR A 220 16.92 1.00 -29.31
N ARG A 221 18.20 1.36 -29.14
CA ARG A 221 18.82 1.65 -27.83
C ARG A 221 19.55 2.98 -27.86
N CYS A 222 19.60 3.66 -26.72
CA CYS A 222 20.38 4.87 -26.58
C CYS A 222 21.87 4.52 -26.55
N THR A 223 22.59 4.88 -27.61
CA THR A 223 24.01 4.56 -27.79
C THR A 223 24.84 5.82 -27.61
N ARG A 224 25.82 5.80 -26.71
CA ARG A 224 26.79 6.90 -26.56
C ARG A 224 27.62 7.05 -27.84
N ILE A 225 27.60 8.25 -28.44
CA ILE A 225 28.49 8.59 -29.58
C ILE A 225 29.72 9.33 -29.04
N ASN A 226 29.49 10.31 -28.18
CA ASN A 226 30.51 11.01 -27.41
C ASN A 226 29.92 11.49 -26.08
N ASP A 227 30.71 12.16 -25.23
CA ASP A 227 30.26 12.63 -23.92
C ASP A 227 29.09 13.61 -23.98
N GLY A 228 29.00 14.43 -25.03
CA GLY A 228 27.93 15.41 -25.22
C GLY A 228 26.71 14.86 -25.97
N TYR A 229 26.81 13.68 -26.59
CA TYR A 229 25.80 13.23 -27.54
C TYR A 229 25.64 11.72 -27.57
N PHE A 230 24.44 11.26 -27.18
CA PHE A 230 24.02 9.87 -27.23
C PHE A 230 22.83 9.81 -28.17
N GLN A 231 22.73 8.77 -29.00
CA GLN A 231 21.75 8.69 -30.08
C GLN A 231 21.00 7.36 -30.05
N CYS A 232 19.70 7.39 -30.34
CA CYS A 232 18.92 6.17 -30.53
C CYS A 232 19.37 5.46 -31.81
N ARG A 233 19.97 4.28 -31.69
CA ARG A 233 20.42 3.46 -32.82
C ARG A 233 19.72 2.10 -32.82
N PRO A 234 19.58 1.44 -33.98
CA PRO A 234 19.03 0.09 -34.05
C PRO A 234 19.67 -0.85 -33.03
N ASN A 235 18.85 -1.67 -32.39
CA ASN A 235 19.36 -2.83 -31.68
C ASN A 235 19.98 -3.76 -32.73
N ARG A 236 21.30 -3.69 -32.93
CA ARG A 236 22.02 -4.85 -33.46
C ARG A 236 21.89 -5.94 -32.41
N LEU A 237 20.85 -6.76 -32.55
CA LEU A 237 21.05 -8.18 -32.30
C LEU A 237 22.15 -8.56 -33.27
N LEU A 238 23.27 -9.05 -32.75
CA LEU A 238 24.18 -9.84 -33.58
C LEU A 238 23.30 -10.94 -34.18
N ARG A 239 22.89 -10.76 -35.44
CA ARG A 239 22.68 -11.90 -36.31
C ARG A 239 24.10 -12.35 -36.61
N ASP A 240 24.63 -13.17 -35.72
CA ASP A 240 25.64 -14.10 -36.13
C ASP A 240 24.93 -15.10 -37.06
N GLU A 241 25.59 -15.32 -38.18
CA GLU A 241 25.20 -16.17 -39.30
C GLU A 241 24.93 -17.62 -38.90
#